data_AF-A0A6J6DQ01-F1
#
_entry.id   AF-A0A6J6DQ01-F1
#
_cell.length_a   1.000
_cell.length_b   1.000
_cell.length_c   1.000
_cell.angle_alpha   90.00
_cell.angle_beta   90.00
_cell.angle_gamma   90.00
#
_symmetry.space_group_name_H-M   'P 1'
#
loop_
_entity.id
_entity.type
_entity.pdbx_description
1 polymer ?
#
loop_
_entity_poly.entity_id
_entity_poly.type
_entity_poly.pdbx_seq_one_letter_code
_entity_poly.pdbx_strand_id
1 'polypeptide(L)'
;MTTSRGPGNPTDHDAPAQRPVPAEQPAEQPVEQPVEQPVEEWVPVDEPMTGPQRTYLATLAREAGEEVPDPELSKVAASRHIERLQRVTGRIPADRGRWGSVGVRGRGR
;
A
#
# COMPACT_ATOMS: atom_id res chain seq x y z
N MET A 1 -34.25 -48.00 17.36
CA MET A 1 -33.57 -47.99 18.68
C MET A 1 -32.38 -47.02 18.58
N THR A 2 -32.23 -46.19 19.62
CA THR A 2 -31.18 -45.20 19.93
C THR A 2 -29.73 -45.78 19.81
N THR A 3 -28.58 -45.11 19.75
CA THR A 3 -28.11 -43.77 20.19
C THR A 3 -26.79 -43.42 19.49
N SER A 4 -26.54 -42.11 19.42
CA SER A 4 -25.27 -41.39 19.20
C SER A 4 -24.00 -42.02 19.76
N ARG A 5 -22.87 -41.88 19.03
CA ARG A 5 -21.52 -42.22 19.47
C ARG A 5 -20.63 -40.98 19.43
N GLY A 6 -20.39 -40.38 20.60
CA GLY A 6 -19.23 -39.53 20.81
C GLY A 6 -18.02 -40.35 21.26
N PRO A 7 -16.81 -39.81 21.16
CA PRO A 7 -15.73 -40.18 22.07
C PRO A 7 -15.38 -38.98 22.95
N GLY A 8 -15.40 -39.21 24.26
CA GLY A 8 -14.91 -38.26 25.25
C GLY A 8 -13.39 -38.22 25.31
N ASN A 9 -12.88 -37.22 26.01
CA ASN A 9 -11.62 -37.31 26.74
C ASN A 9 -11.88 -36.78 28.16
N PRO A 10 -11.49 -37.48 29.24
CA PRO A 10 -11.97 -37.20 30.58
C PRO A 10 -10.99 -36.38 31.43
N THR A 11 -11.58 -35.87 32.52
CA THR A 11 -10.97 -35.54 33.81
C THR A 11 -10.56 -34.08 34.00
N ASP A 12 -11.55 -33.33 34.47
CA ASP A 12 -11.56 -32.63 35.77
C ASP A 12 -10.28 -31.91 36.22
N HIS A 13 -10.33 -30.58 36.13
CA HIS A 13 -9.68 -29.71 37.10
C HIS A 13 -10.73 -28.75 37.64
N ASP A 14 -11.37 -29.20 38.72
CA ASP A 14 -11.74 -28.40 39.87
C ASP A 14 -10.99 -27.04 39.92
N ALA A 15 -11.75 -25.96 39.94
CA ALA A 15 -11.23 -24.63 40.16
C ALA A 15 -11.22 -24.34 41.66
N PRO A 16 -10.07 -23.93 42.24
CA PRO A 16 -10.12 -23.12 43.45
C PRO A 16 -9.56 -21.71 43.20
N ALA A 17 -10.45 -20.74 43.39
CA ALA A 17 -10.27 -19.44 44.03
C ALA A 17 -8.97 -18.62 43.80
N GLN A 18 -9.17 -17.49 43.12
CA GLN A 18 -8.64 -16.14 43.43
C GLN A 18 -7.30 -16.04 44.20
N ARG A 19 -6.23 -15.71 43.48
CA ARG A 19 -5.06 -15.00 44.02
C ARG A 19 -5.05 -13.56 43.46
N PRO A 20 -4.68 -12.55 44.27
CA PRO A 20 -4.94 -11.15 43.94
C PRO A 20 -4.07 -10.66 42.78
N VAL A 21 -4.66 -9.84 41.93
CA VAL A 21 -3.94 -9.06 40.92
C VAL A 21 -3.03 -8.05 41.64
N PRO A 22 -1.71 -8.01 41.37
CA PRO A 22 -0.93 -6.83 41.69
C PRO A 22 -1.31 -5.76 40.67
N ALA A 23 -2.01 -4.72 41.14
CA ALA A 23 -2.27 -3.52 40.37
C ALA A 23 -0.99 -2.68 40.35
N GLU A 24 -0.19 -2.79 39.28
CA GLU A 24 0.76 -1.75 38.88
C GLU A 24 0.77 -1.63 37.35
N GLN A 25 0.21 -0.53 36.84
CA GLN A 25 0.51 0.04 35.53
C GLN A 25 1.61 1.12 35.75
N PRO A 26 2.29 1.71 34.74
CA PRO A 26 2.12 1.59 33.28
C PRO A 26 3.44 1.53 32.46
N ALA A 27 3.26 1.37 31.14
CA ALA A 27 4.09 1.96 30.07
C ALA A 27 5.46 1.34 29.77
N GLU A 28 5.47 0.36 28.86
CA GLU A 28 6.45 0.32 27.77
C GLU A 28 5.73 -0.04 26.48
N GLN A 29 5.03 0.95 25.91
CA GLN A 29 4.84 0.95 24.46
C GLN A 29 6.24 1.16 23.88
N PRO A 30 6.76 0.29 23.00
CA PRO A 30 7.87 0.70 22.16
C PRO A 30 7.33 1.85 21.33
N VAL A 31 7.70 3.08 21.71
CA VAL A 31 7.61 4.19 20.80
C VAL A 31 8.50 3.80 19.62
N GLU A 32 7.88 3.34 18.54
CA GLU A 32 8.53 3.30 17.23
C GLU A 32 8.83 4.76 16.90
N GLN A 33 9.98 5.22 17.40
CA GLN A 33 10.53 6.50 17.06
C GLN A 33 10.60 6.50 15.54
N PRO A 34 10.05 7.50 14.84
CA PRO A 34 10.26 7.57 13.41
C PRO A 34 11.77 7.61 13.25
N VAL A 35 12.34 6.55 12.69
CA VAL A 35 13.75 6.52 12.35
C VAL A 35 13.89 7.72 11.42
N GLU A 36 14.45 8.81 11.95
CA GLU A 36 14.97 9.93 11.18
C GLU A 36 16.15 9.33 10.41
N GLN A 37 15.85 8.47 9.45
CA GLN A 37 16.76 8.17 8.38
C GLN A 37 16.99 9.56 7.78
N PRO A 38 18.20 10.13 7.87
CA PRO A 38 18.53 11.19 6.94
C PRO A 38 18.09 10.64 5.60
N VAL A 39 17.20 11.36 4.92
CA VAL A 39 17.04 11.18 3.48
C VAL A 39 18.39 11.60 2.93
N GLU A 40 19.42 10.76 3.08
CA GLU A 40 20.57 10.77 2.19
C GLU A 40 19.91 10.79 0.84
N GLU A 41 20.00 11.97 0.24
CA GLU A 41 19.32 12.42 -0.95
C GLU A 41 19.09 11.20 -1.83
N TRP A 42 17.84 10.68 -1.82
CA TRP A 42 17.50 9.52 -2.63
C TRP A 42 17.46 10.04 -4.05
N VAL A 43 18.65 10.25 -4.61
CA VAL A 43 18.85 10.59 -6.00
C VAL A 43 18.30 9.38 -6.72
N PRO A 44 17.26 9.54 -7.55
CA PRO A 44 16.87 8.46 -8.41
C PRO A 44 18.12 8.13 -9.22
N VAL A 45 18.73 6.98 -8.93
CA VAL A 45 19.84 6.47 -9.71
C VAL A 45 19.35 6.49 -11.17
N ASP A 46 20.21 6.86 -12.12
CA ASP A 46 19.89 6.92 -13.56
C ASP A 46 19.65 5.50 -14.10
N GLU A 47 18.59 4.88 -13.61
CA GLU A 47 18.10 3.56 -13.93
C GLU A 47 17.53 3.63 -15.35
N PRO A 48 17.91 2.72 -16.26
CA PRO A 48 17.21 2.58 -17.52
C PRO A 48 15.75 2.23 -17.25
N MET A 49 14.84 2.62 -18.16
CA MET A 49 13.44 2.25 -18.01
C MET A 49 13.28 0.73 -17.93
N THR A 50 12.29 0.28 -17.16
CA THR A 50 12.02 -1.14 -17.03
C THR A 50 11.32 -1.68 -18.28
N GLY A 51 11.47 -2.98 -18.57
CA GLY A 51 10.76 -3.64 -19.67
C GLY A 51 9.25 -3.38 -19.66
N PRO A 52 8.55 -3.49 -18.51
CA PRO A 52 7.15 -3.11 -18.40
C PRO A 52 6.85 -1.64 -18.76
N GLN A 53 7.68 -0.70 -18.30
CA GLN A 53 7.52 0.71 -18.66
C GLN A 53 7.64 0.93 -20.18
N ARG A 54 8.60 0.25 -20.83
CA ARG A 54 8.79 0.31 -22.29
C ARG A 54 7.55 -0.17 -23.06
N THR A 55 7.05 -1.37 -22.74
CA THR A 55 5.87 -1.92 -23.42
C THR A 55 4.64 -1.03 -23.18
N TYR A 56 4.50 -0.48 -21.98
CA TYR A 56 3.38 0.40 -21.67
C TYR A 56 3.44 1.74 -22.39
N LEU A 57 4.63 2.35 -22.48
CA LEU A 57 4.86 3.54 -23.31
C LEU A 57 4.53 3.31 -24.78
N ALA A 58 4.95 2.17 -25.33
CA ALA A 58 4.65 1.83 -26.73
C ALA A 58 3.14 1.75 -27.00
N THR A 59 2.37 1.15 -26.09
CA THR A 59 0.89 1.11 -26.20
C THR A 59 0.30 2.51 -26.14
N LEU A 60 0.70 3.30 -25.14
CA LEU A 60 0.22 4.66 -24.93
C LEU A 60 0.53 5.60 -26.10
N ALA A 61 1.73 5.51 -26.68
CA ALA A 61 2.15 6.31 -27.82
C ALA A 61 1.28 5.99 -29.06
N ARG A 62 1.07 4.69 -29.34
CA ARG A 62 0.23 4.25 -30.46
C ARG A 62 -1.22 4.74 -30.33
N GLU A 63 -1.77 4.76 -29.13
CA GLU A 63 -3.14 5.22 -28.89
C GLU A 63 -3.26 6.75 -28.91
N ALA A 64 -2.21 7.46 -28.50
CA ALA A 64 -2.10 8.90 -28.66
C ALA A 64 -1.85 9.33 -30.11
N GLY A 65 -1.49 8.38 -31.00
CA GLY A 65 -1.07 8.67 -32.37
C GLY A 65 0.31 9.35 -32.44
N GLU A 66 1.14 9.16 -31.42
CA GLU A 66 2.48 9.73 -31.31
C GLU A 66 3.56 8.67 -31.55
N GLU A 67 4.78 9.12 -31.85
CA GLU A 67 5.94 8.22 -31.95
C GLU A 67 6.31 7.63 -30.59
N VAL A 68 6.81 6.40 -30.60
CA VAL A 68 7.28 5.73 -29.39
C VAL A 68 8.52 6.46 -28.87
N PRO A 69 8.56 6.85 -27.58
CA PRO A 69 9.72 7.52 -27.01
C PRO A 69 11.00 6.66 -27.06
N ASP A 70 12.15 7.31 -26.96
CA ASP A 70 13.48 6.68 -27.06
C ASP A 70 13.61 5.40 -26.19
N PRO A 71 14.12 4.27 -26.73
CA PRO A 71 14.27 3.03 -25.98
C PRO A 71 15.27 3.09 -24.80
N GLU A 72 16.10 4.12 -24.74
CA GLU A 72 17.15 4.37 -23.73
C GLU A 72 16.71 5.36 -22.63
N LEU A 73 15.44 5.79 -22.59
CA LEU A 73 14.96 6.66 -21.51
C LEU A 73 15.22 6.08 -20.13
N SER A 74 15.59 6.95 -19.19
CA SER A 74 15.62 6.59 -17.78
C SER A 74 14.22 6.30 -17.25
N LYS A 75 14.13 5.51 -16.18
CA LYS A 75 12.88 5.19 -15.48
C LYS A 75 12.10 6.43 -15.08
N VAL A 76 12.79 7.48 -14.64
CA VAL A 76 12.18 8.76 -14.24
C VAL A 76 11.57 9.45 -15.46
N ALA A 77 12.31 9.53 -16.57
CA ALA A 77 11.80 10.11 -17.81
C ALA A 77 10.62 9.29 -18.36
N ALA A 78 10.72 7.96 -18.33
CA ALA A 78 9.66 7.06 -18.75
C ALA A 78 8.37 7.29 -17.94
N SER A 79 8.45 7.40 -16.62
CA SER A 79 7.29 7.70 -15.76
C SER A 79 6.62 9.03 -16.13
N ARG A 80 7.40 10.09 -16.40
CA ARG A 80 6.86 11.38 -16.84
C ARG A 80 6.15 11.28 -18.20
N HIS A 81 6.73 10.54 -19.14
CA HIS A 81 6.11 10.28 -20.44
C HIS A 81 4.81 9.50 -20.32
N ILE A 82 4.76 8.48 -19.45
CA ILE A 82 3.56 7.71 -19.15
C ILE A 82 2.43 8.63 -18.67
N GLU A 83 2.70 9.51 -17.72
CA GLU A 83 1.67 10.44 -17.22
C GLU A 83 1.16 11.37 -18.32
N ARG A 84 2.05 11.95 -19.14
CA ARG A 84 1.64 12.82 -20.26
C ARG A 84 0.71 12.05 -21.21
N LEU A 85 1.13 10.88 -21.66
CA LEU A 85 0.37 10.09 -22.61
C LEU A 85 -0.95 9.58 -22.01
N GLN A 86 -1.01 9.25 -20.72
CA GLN A 86 -2.27 8.89 -20.05
C GLN A 86 -3.28 10.04 -20.04
N ARG A 87 -2.83 11.29 -19.91
CA ARG A 87 -3.69 12.48 -20.03
C ARG A 87 -4.18 12.65 -21.46
N VAL A 88 -3.28 12.54 -22.44
CA VAL A 88 -3.62 12.69 -23.88
C VAL A 88 -4.60 11.61 -24.34
N THR A 89 -4.41 10.37 -23.88
CA THR A 89 -5.30 9.24 -24.20
C THR A 89 -6.60 9.24 -23.39
N GLY A 90 -6.82 10.21 -22.50
CA GLY A 90 -8.04 10.34 -21.71
C GLY A 90 -8.22 9.25 -20.63
N ARG A 91 -7.17 8.50 -20.28
CA ARG A 91 -7.22 7.43 -19.28
C ARG A 91 -7.26 7.93 -17.84
N ILE A 92 -6.64 9.08 -17.60
CA ILE A 92 -6.71 9.79 -16.33
C ILE A 92 -7.38 11.14 -16.55
N PRO A 93 -8.38 11.50 -15.74
CA PRO A 93 -8.94 12.84 -15.78
C PRO A 93 -7.89 13.83 -15.30
N ALA A 94 -7.89 15.04 -15.88
CA ALA A 94 -6.91 16.08 -15.60
C ALA A 94 -6.88 16.53 -14.13
N ASP A 95 -7.88 16.16 -13.32
CA ASP A 95 -8.08 16.60 -11.94
C ASP A 95 -7.43 15.72 -10.86
N ARG A 96 -6.81 14.57 -11.20
CA ARG A 96 -6.17 13.68 -10.20
C ARG A 96 -4.86 14.20 -9.60
N GLY A 97 -4.44 15.43 -9.89
CA GLY A 97 -3.21 16.04 -9.36
C GLY A 97 -3.22 16.34 -7.85
N ARG A 98 -4.29 16.01 -7.12
CA ARG A 98 -4.39 16.19 -5.66
C ARG A 98 -4.79 14.87 -5.01
N TRP A 99 -3.81 14.07 -4.62
CA TRP A 99 -4.00 13.14 -3.52
C TRP A 99 -4.31 13.99 -2.27
N GLY A 100 -5.59 14.16 -1.93
CA GLY A 100 -5.99 14.97 -0.78
C GLY A 100 -7.29 15.75 -0.96
N SER A 101 -8.40 15.03 -1.15
CA SER A 101 -9.72 15.49 -0.71
C SER A 101 -10.48 14.29 -0.13
N VAL A 102 -9.95 13.70 0.94
CA VAL A 102 -10.82 13.12 1.98
C VAL A 102 -11.58 14.31 2.57
N GLY A 103 -12.66 14.70 1.88
CA GLY A 103 -13.68 15.55 2.46
C GLY A 103 -14.43 14.66 3.44
N VAL A 104 -14.06 14.75 4.73
CA VAL A 104 -14.89 14.25 5.82
C VAL A 104 -16.22 14.98 5.69
N ARG A 105 -17.23 14.32 5.14
CA ARG A 105 -18.61 14.84 5.19
C ARG A 105 -19.14 14.51 6.57
N GLY A 106 -19.01 15.49 7.47
CA GLY A 106 -19.76 15.52 8.73
C GLY A 106 -21.25 15.36 8.46
N ARG A 107 -21.85 14.33 9.05
CA ARG A 107 -23.29 14.09 9.10
C ARG A 107 -23.77 14.32 10.53
N GLY A 108 -24.79 15.15 10.71
CA GLY A 108 -25.57 15.29 11.94
C GLY A 108 -25.61 16.74 12.42
N ARG A 109 -26.63 17.52 12.05
CA ARG A 109 -27.99 17.60 12.63
C ARG A 109 -28.01 18.54 13.83
#